data_AF-A0A7C2ZUB2-F1
#
_entry.id   AF-A0A7C2ZUB2-F1
#
_cell.length_a   1.000
_cell.length_b   1.000
_cell.length_c   1.000
_cell.angle_alpha   90.00
_cell.angle_beta   90.00
_cell.angle_gamma   90.00
#
_symmetry.space_group_name_H-M   'P 1'
#
loop_
_entity.id
_entity.type
_entity.pdbx_description
1 polymer ?
#
loop_
_entity_poly.entity_id
_entity_poly.type
_entity_poly.pdbx_seq_one_letter_code
_entity_poly.pdbx_strand_id
1 'polypeptide(L)' 'IAAAVGVPTIGLFGPSDPTRFAPFAPNCFALKGDAPCSPCGDFKRCDGRRCMDAITVKRVWGKVEEICGRISERYW' A
#
# COMPACT_ATOMS: atom_id res chain seq x y z
N ILE A 1 13.29 3.68 2.07
CA ILE A 1 14.43 3.32 1.21
C ILE A 1 13.97 3.17 -0.24
N ALA A 2 13.14 2.19 -0.59
CA ALA A 2 12.70 1.95 -1.98
C ALA A 2 12.21 3.21 -2.73
N ALA A 3 11.31 3.99 -2.12
CA ALA A 3 10.86 5.26 -2.68
C ALA A 3 11.98 6.29 -2.91
N ALA A 4 12.95 6.37 -1.98
CA ALA A 4 14.06 7.31 -2.06
C ALA A 4 15.06 6.95 -3.17
N VAL A 5 15.18 5.66 -3.50
CA VAL A 5 16.04 5.17 -4.59
C VAL A 5 15.30 5.07 -5.93
N GLY A 6 14.10 5.63 -6.03
CA GLY A 6 13.32 5.69 -7.28
C GLY A 6 12.66 4.38 -7.70
N VAL A 7 12.68 3.35 -6.84
CA VAL A 7 12.04 2.06 -7.14
C VAL A 7 10.52 2.19 -6.95
N PRO A 8 9.71 1.78 -7.95
CA PRO A 8 8.27 1.72 -7.79
C PRO A 8 7.88 0.89 -6.57
N THR A 9 7.10 1.47 -5.66
CA THR A 9 6.84 0.88 -4.35
C THR A 9 5.34 0.87 -4.06
N ILE A 10 4.82 -0.25 -3.58
CA ILE A 10 3.47 -0.34 -3.02
C ILE A 10 3.60 -0.52 -1.51
N GLY A 11 3.17 0.48 -0.74
CA GLY A 11 3.01 0.35 0.71
C GLY A 11 1.65 -0.25 1.05
N LEU A 12 1.62 -1.27 1.92
CA LEU A 12 0.39 -1.89 2.41
C LEU A 12 0.05 -1.33 3.80
N PHE A 13 -1.16 -0.77 3.93
CA PHE A 13 -1.59 -0.04 5.11
C PHE A 13 -2.83 -0.69 5.73
N GLY A 14 -2.68 -1.29 6.90
CA GLY A 14 -3.81 -1.72 7.72
C GLY A 14 -4.20 -0.64 8.73
N PRO A 15 -3.52 -0.56 9.88
CA PRO A 15 -3.83 0.40 10.94
C PRO A 15 -3.22 1.79 10.73
N SER A 16 -2.07 1.87 10.07
CA SER A 16 -1.35 3.12 9.81
C SER A 16 -2.04 3.96 8.73
N ASP A 17 -2.02 5.27 8.90
CA ASP A 17 -2.60 6.21 7.94
C ASP A 17 -1.65 6.47 6.75
N PRO A 18 -2.01 6.10 5.52
CA PRO A 18 -1.18 6.33 4.34
C PRO A 18 -1.01 7.82 4.01
N THR A 19 -1.92 8.72 4.43
CA THR A 19 -1.74 10.16 4.19
C THR A 19 -0.51 10.73 4.90
N ARG A 20 -0.08 10.06 5.98
CA ARG A 20 1.07 10.46 6.79
C ARG A 20 2.34 9.69 6.46
N PHE A 21 2.19 8.42 6.09
CA PHE A 21 3.32 7.47 6.04
C PHE A 21 3.47 6.74 4.70
N ALA A 22 2.66 7.06 3.68
CA ALA A 22 2.85 6.51 2.34
C ALA A 22 4.25 6.85 1.81
N PRO A 23 4.85 5.98 0.97
CA PRO A 23 6.13 6.30 0.37
C PRO A 23 6.00 7.53 -0.55
N PHE A 24 6.78 8.57 -0.27
CA PHE A 24 6.71 9.87 -0.96
C PHE A 24 7.59 9.89 -2.21
N ALA A 25 7.10 9.35 -3.33
CA ALA A 25 7.73 9.50 -4.66
C ALA A 25 6.72 9.28 -5.80
N PRO A 26 6.96 9.79 -7.03
CA PRO A 26 5.99 9.76 -8.15
C PRO A 26 5.51 8.37 -8.62
N ASN A 27 6.26 7.30 -8.31
CA ASN A 27 5.90 5.92 -8.65
C ASN A 27 5.62 5.07 -7.41
N CYS A 28 5.21 5.71 -6.33
CA CYS A 28 4.84 5.05 -5.10
C CYS A 28 3.34 5.11 -4.86
N PHE A 29 2.80 4.04 -4.30
CA PHE A 29 1.37 3.84 -4.11
C PHE A 29 1.10 3.32 -2.70
N ALA A 30 -0.08 3.63 -2.19
CA ALA A 30 -0.57 3.07 -0.94
C ALA A 30 -1.81 2.22 -1.22
N LEU A 31 -1.82 0.99 -0.73
CA LEU A 31 -3.02 0.17 -0.65
C LEU A 31 -3.44 0.07 0.81
N LYS A 32 -4.60 0.66 1.11
CA LYS A 32 -5.21 0.57 2.44
C LYS A 32 -6.30 -0.49 2.45
N GLY A 33 -6.27 -1.37 3.44
CA GLY A 33 -7.39 -2.29 3.68
C GLY A 33 -8.48 -1.62 4.51
N ASP A 34 -9.73 -1.91 4.17
CA ASP A 34 -10.88 -1.34 4.85
C ASP A 34 -11.23 -2.13 6.10
N ALA A 35 -11.42 -1.40 7.20
CA ALA A 35 -12.05 -1.89 8.40
C ALA A 35 -12.66 -0.71 9.14
N PRO A 36 -13.81 -0.87 9.83
CA PRO A 36 -14.46 0.21 10.57
C PRO A 36 -13.58 0.88 11.63
N CYS A 37 -12.60 0.14 12.16
CA CYS A 37 -11.65 0.67 13.14
C CYS A 37 -10.46 1.41 12.50
N SER A 38 -10.23 1.29 11.19
CA SER A 38 -9.04 1.84 10.53
C SER A 38 -9.25 3.30 10.09
N PRO A 39 -8.28 4.21 10.32
CA PRO A 39 -6.97 3.98 10.93
C PRO A 39 -7.05 3.96 12.46
N CYS A 40 -6.65 2.86 13.12
CA CYS A 40 -6.77 2.73 14.57
C CYS A 40 -5.54 3.17 15.36
N GLY A 41 -4.35 3.22 14.74
CA GLY A 41 -3.09 3.71 15.33
C GLY A 41 -2.53 2.92 16.54
N ASP A 42 -3.37 2.54 17.50
CA ASP A 42 -3.03 1.87 18.73
C ASP A 42 -3.23 0.35 18.60
N PHE A 43 -2.11 -0.36 18.51
CA PHE A 43 -2.06 -1.81 18.32
C PHE A 43 -2.33 -2.59 19.62
N LYS A 44 -2.38 -1.91 20.78
CA LYS A 44 -2.44 -2.57 22.09
C LYS A 44 -3.79 -3.25 22.38
N ARG A 45 -4.86 -2.84 21.71
CA ARG A 45 -6.20 -3.45 21.80
C ARG A 45 -6.81 -3.58 20.41
N CYS A 46 -6.33 -4.56 19.66
CA CYS A 46 -6.84 -4.86 18.32
C CYS A 46 -7.49 -6.24 18.33
N ASP A 47 -8.81 -6.27 18.14
CA ASP A 47 -9.60 -7.51 18.03
C ASP A 47 -9.49 -8.11 16.62
N GLY A 48 -8.25 -8.45 16.23
CA GLY A 48 -7.90 -9.03 14.94
C GLY A 48 -7.41 -8.04 13.88
N ARG A 49 -6.63 -8.53 12.92
CA ARG A 49 -5.97 -7.72 11.87
C ARG A 49 -6.84 -7.55 10.63
N ARG A 50 -8.15 -7.35 10.82
CA ARG A 50 -9.15 -7.24 9.72
C ARG A 50 -8.76 -6.24 8.65
N CYS A 51 -8.17 -5.10 9.02
CA CYS A 51 -7.67 -4.11 8.08
C CYS A 51 -6.50 -4.61 7.23
N MET A 52 -5.65 -5.50 7.73
CA MET A 52 -4.62 -6.16 6.93
C MET A 52 -5.22 -7.30 6.09
N ASP A 53 -6.13 -8.09 6.66
CA ASP A 53 -6.77 -9.23 5.96
C ASP A 53 -7.63 -8.77 4.77
N ALA A 54 -8.20 -7.56 4.85
CA ALA A 54 -8.90 -6.91 3.74
C ALA A 54 -8.00 -6.56 2.55
N ILE A 55 -6.68 -6.61 2.71
CA ILE A 55 -5.70 -6.42 1.63
C ILE A 55 -5.47 -7.76 0.93
N THR A 56 -6.33 -8.08 -0.03
CA THR A 56 -6.24 -9.36 -0.74
C THR A 56 -5.06 -9.40 -1.70
N VAL A 57 -4.50 -10.61 -1.90
CA VAL A 57 -3.45 -10.85 -2.90
C VAL A 57 -3.88 -10.39 -4.29
N LYS A 58 -5.13 -10.67 -4.68
CA LYS A 58 -5.69 -10.24 -5.97
C LYS A 58 -5.62 -8.72 -6.16
N ARG A 59 -5.93 -7.94 -5.11
CA ARG A 59 -5.88 -6.48 -5.15
C ARG A 59 -4.44 -5.96 -5.25
N VAL A 60 -3.50 -6.60 -4.55
CA VAL A 60 -2.07 -6.27 -4.66
C VAL A 60 -1.55 -6.60 -6.05
N TRP A 61 -1.87 -7.79 -6.57
CA TRP A 61 -1.43 -8.24 -7.88
C TRP A 61 -1.91 -7.35 -9.02
N GLY A 62 -3.19 -6.97 -9.02
CA GLY A 62 -3.70 -6.04 -10.04
C GLY A 62 -2.99 -4.68 -10.01
N LYS A 63 -2.56 -4.21 -8.82
CA LYS A 63 -1.75 -2.98 -8.73
C LYS A 63 -0.33 -3.18 -9.23
N VAL A 64 0.27 -4.35 -9.01
CA VAL A 64 1.58 -4.72 -9.60
C VAL A 64 1.48 -4.71 -11.12
N GLU A 65 0.47 -5.35 -11.70
CA GLU A 65 0.25 -5.38 -13.15
C GLU A 65 0.11 -3.97 -13.75
N GLU A 66 -0.70 -3.10 -13.11
CA GLU A 66 -0.84 -1.70 -13.53
C GLU A 66 0.51 -0.95 -13.54
N ILE A 67 1.32 -1.13 -12.49
CA ILE A 67 2.62 -0.47 -12.36
C ILE A 67 3.60 -1.02 -13.40
N CYS A 68 3.65 -2.33 -13.59
CA CYS A 68 4.51 -2.97 -14.57
C CYS A 68 4.16 -2.54 -16.00
N GLY A 69 2.87 -2.46 -16.34
CA GLY A 69 2.43 -1.95 -17.65
C GLY A 69 2.93 -0.52 -17.93
N ARG A 70 2.77 0.38 -16.96
CA ARG A 70 3.29 1.75 -17.05
C ARG A 70 4.81 1.84 -17.20
N ILE A 71 5.56 0.91 -16.60
CA ILE A 71 7.01 0.87 -16.72
C ILE A 71 7.40 0.39 -18.11
N SER A 72 6.76 -0.66 -18.63
CA SER A 72 7.06 -1.17 -19.97
C SER A 72 6.82 -0.13 -21.08
N GLU A 73 5.80 0.71 -20.96
CA GLU A 73 5.50 1.80 -21.91
C GLU A 73 6.50 2.97 -21.87
N ARG A 74 7.32 3.07 -20.82
CA ARG A 74 8.27 4.17 -20.64
C ARG A 74 9.66 3.86 -21.17
N TYR A 75 9.94 2.57 -21.41
CA TYR A 75 11.25 2.09 -21.83
C TYR A 75 11.30 1.63 -23.28
N TRP A 76 10.15 1.37 -23.93
CA TRP A 76 9.98 1.24 -25.39
C TRP A 76 9.24 2.44 -25.96
#